data_AF-A0A2J8Q7Z7-F1
#
_entry.id   AF-A0A2J8Q7Z7-F1
#
_cell.length_a   1.000
_cell.length_b   1.000
_cell.length_c   1.000
_cell.angle_alpha   90.00
_cell.angle_beta   90.00
_cell.angle_gamma   90.00
#
_symmetry.space_group_name_H-M   'P 1'
#
loop_
_entity.id
_entity.type
_entity.pdbx_description
1 polymer ?
#
loop_
_entity_poly.entity_id
_entity_poly.type
_entity_poly.pdbx_seq_one_letter_code
_entity_poly.pdbx_strand_id
1 'polypeptide(L)'
;MEREMVLCLAQTIHTQEGALPRPSISAEPGTVIPQGSHVTFVCRGPVGVQTFRLERESRSTYNDTEDVSQASPSESEARFRIDSVSEGNAGLY
;
A
#
# COMPACT_ATOMS: atom_id res chain seq x y z
N MET A 1 39.89 4.95 -36.24
CA MET A 1 39.46 5.96 -35.25
C MET A 1 38.11 5.53 -34.76
N GLU A 2 38.14 4.85 -33.62
CA GLU A 2 36.99 4.40 -32.86
C GLU A 2 36.30 5.62 -32.25
N ARG A 3 34.99 5.78 -32.47
CA ARG A 3 34.14 6.63 -31.65
C ARG A 3 32.76 5.99 -31.50
N GLU A 4 32.73 5.13 -30.49
CA GLU A 4 31.68 5.01 -29.46
C GLU A 4 30.26 4.67 -29.93
N MET A 5 29.97 3.37 -29.80
CA MET A 5 28.63 2.80 -29.67
C MET A 5 27.93 3.44 -28.47
N VAL A 6 27.01 4.37 -28.73
CA VAL A 6 26.12 4.92 -27.70
C VAL A 6 25.01 3.91 -27.47
N LEU A 7 25.08 3.19 -26.35
CA LEU A 7 23.97 2.38 -25.85
C LEU A 7 22.97 3.33 -25.18
N CYS A 8 22.01 3.85 -25.94
CA CYS A 8 20.85 4.51 -25.36
C CYS A 8 19.98 3.46 -24.67
N LEU A 9 20.13 3.29 -23.36
CA LEU A 9 19.08 2.69 -22.54
C LEU A 9 17.92 3.69 -22.47
N ALA A 10 17.06 3.66 -23.49
CA ALA A 10 15.72 4.19 -23.34
C ALA A 10 15.03 3.30 -22.31
N GLN A 11 14.93 3.78 -21.07
CA GLN A 11 13.98 3.21 -20.14
C GLN A 11 12.60 3.54 -20.70
N THR A 12 12.05 2.63 -21.50
CA THR A 12 10.63 2.65 -21.81
C THR A 12 9.93 2.36 -20.50
N ILE A 13 9.57 3.42 -19.78
CA ILE A 13 8.46 3.33 -18.84
C ILE A 13 7.28 3.05 -19.74
N HIS A 14 6.96 1.77 -19.92
CA HIS A 14 5.64 1.37 -20.37
C HIS A 14 4.70 1.80 -19.24
N THR A 15 4.32 3.08 -19.20
CA THR A 15 3.07 3.49 -18.61
C THR A 15 2.01 2.84 -19.49
N GLN A 16 1.71 1.57 -19.19
CA GLN A 16 0.44 1.02 -19.57
C GLN A 16 -0.58 1.96 -18.92
N GLU A 17 -1.32 2.71 -19.74
CA GLU A 17 -2.59 3.35 -19.36
C GLU A 17 -3.60 2.24 -19.03
N GLY A 18 -3.28 1.45 -18.01
CA GLY A 18 -4.15 0.48 -17.37
C GLY A 18 -4.30 0.92 -15.93
N ALA A 19 -5.50 0.80 -15.39
CA ALA A 19 -5.72 1.00 -13.96
C ALA A 19 -4.69 0.18 -13.18
N LEU A 20 -4.03 0.79 -12.19
CA LEU A 20 -3.13 0.06 -11.30
C LEU A 20 -3.86 -1.18 -10.76
N PRO A 21 -3.20 -2.34 -10.69
CA PRO A 21 -3.78 -3.54 -10.08
C PRO A 21 -4.42 -3.18 -8.73
N ARG A 22 -5.60 -3.75 -8.48
CA ARG A 22 -6.29 -3.53 -7.21
C ARG A 22 -5.36 -3.96 -6.05
N PRO A 23 -5.10 -3.10 -5.07
CA PRO A 23 -4.33 -3.49 -3.90
C PRO A 23 -5.12 -4.49 -3.05
N SER A 24 -4.41 -5.24 -2.22
CA SER A 24 -5.01 -6.10 -1.20
C SER A 24 -4.87 -5.47 0.18
N ILE A 25 -5.86 -5.72 1.04
CA ILE A 25 -5.85 -5.33 2.44
C ILE A 25 -6.08 -6.55 3.32
N SER A 26 -5.33 -6.65 4.42
CA SER A 26 -5.57 -7.60 5.50
C SER A 26 -5.48 -6.91 6.85
N ALA A 27 -5.92 -7.59 7.91
CA ALA A 27 -5.84 -7.10 9.28
C ALA A 27 -5.19 -8.17 10.16
N GLU A 28 -4.19 -7.76 10.93
CA GLU A 28 -3.49 -8.58 11.92
C GLU A 28 -3.84 -8.09 13.34
N PRO A 29 -4.16 -8.98 14.30
CA PRO A 29 -4.20 -10.45 14.17
C PRO A 29 -5.44 -11.00 13.44
N GLY A 30 -6.42 -10.15 13.12
CA GLY A 30 -7.62 -10.55 12.39
C GLY A 30 -8.59 -9.38 12.21
N THR A 31 -9.80 -9.66 11.74
CA THR A 31 -10.85 -8.66 11.51
C THR A 31 -11.79 -8.46 12.71
N VAL A 32 -11.77 -9.39 13.67
CA VAL A 32 -12.53 -9.31 14.93
C VAL A 32 -11.55 -9.01 16.05
N ILE A 33 -11.59 -7.77 16.55
CA ILE A 33 -10.60 -7.25 17.50
C ILE A 33 -11.32 -6.81 18.78
N PRO A 34 -10.90 -7.30 19.96
CA PRO A 34 -11.45 -6.83 21.23
C PRO A 34 -11.19 -5.33 21.43
N GLN A 35 -12.16 -4.63 22.02
CA GLN A 35 -12.00 -3.23 22.39
C GLN A 35 -10.76 -3.03 23.28
N GLY A 36 -10.01 -1.96 23.03
CA GLY A 36 -8.76 -1.65 23.73
C GLY A 36 -7.54 -2.40 23.24
N SER A 37 -7.70 -3.40 22.36
CA SER A 37 -6.58 -4.10 21.71
C SER A 37 -6.09 -3.34 20.48
N HIS A 38 -4.93 -3.73 19.96
CA HIS A 38 -4.39 -3.16 18.73
C HIS A 38 -4.79 -3.98 17.49
N VAL A 39 -4.81 -3.31 16.34
CA VAL A 39 -4.90 -3.95 15.02
C VAL A 39 -3.92 -3.26 14.07
N THR A 40 -3.34 -4.03 13.16
CA THR A 40 -2.52 -3.50 12.07
C THR A 40 -3.17 -3.88 10.74
N PHE A 41 -3.57 -2.89 9.96
CA PHE A 41 -3.93 -3.11 8.57
C PHE A 41 -2.66 -3.21 7.73
N VAL A 42 -2.58 -4.23 6.90
CA VAL A 42 -1.47 -4.45 5.97
C VAL A 42 -2.02 -4.27 4.57
N CYS A 43 -1.56 -3.23 3.89
CA CYS A 43 -1.92 -2.95 2.51
C CYS A 43 -0.77 -3.39 1.61
N ARG A 44 -1.08 -4.15 0.56
CA ARG A 44 -0.10 -4.55 -0.47
C ARG A 44 -0.57 -4.15 -1.85
N GLY A 45 0.39 -3.79 -2.69
CA GLY A 45 0.15 -3.38 -4.05
C GLY A 45 1.38 -3.68 -4.92
N PRO A 46 1.33 -3.29 -6.20
CA PRO A 46 2.46 -3.47 -7.12
C PRO A 46 3.74 -2.83 -6.57
N VAL A 47 4.89 -3.39 -6.95
CA VAL A 47 6.19 -2.76 -6.68
C VAL A 47 6.24 -1.33 -7.22
N GLY A 48 6.85 -0.42 -6.47
CA GLY A 48 7.00 0.99 -6.86
C GLY A 48 5.85 1.90 -6.44
N VAL A 49 4.85 1.38 -5.70
CA VAL A 49 3.89 2.24 -5.00
C VAL A 49 4.64 3.10 -3.98
N GLN A 50 4.43 4.41 -4.04
CA GLN A 50 5.05 5.39 -3.14
C GLN A 50 4.14 5.77 -1.98
N THR A 51 2.83 5.64 -2.14
CA THR A 51 1.85 6.03 -1.14
C THR A 51 0.73 5.01 -1.08
N PHE A 52 0.37 4.59 0.12
CA PHE A 52 -0.86 3.86 0.38
C PHE A 52 -1.84 4.74 1.15
N ARG A 53 -3.13 4.58 0.83
CA ARG A 53 -4.24 5.20 1.56
C ARG A 53 -5.11 4.13 2.19
N LEU A 54 -5.35 4.24 3.49
CA LEU A 54 -6.38 3.48 4.19
C LEU A 54 -7.61 4.37 4.37
N GLU A 55 -8.67 4.12 3.60
CA GLU A 55 -9.95 4.83 3.72
C GLU A 55 -10.90 4.04 4.61
N ARG A 56 -11.90 4.73 5.15
CA ARG A 56 -13.04 4.07 5.80
C ARG A 56 -14.33 4.59 5.20
N GLU A 57 -15.12 3.67 4.67
CA GLU A 57 -16.33 3.97 3.88
C GLU A 57 -17.31 4.86 4.64
N SER A 58 -17.51 4.59 5.93
CA SER A 58 -18.57 5.24 6.72
C SER A 58 -18.28 6.65 7.20
N ARG A 59 -17.03 7.15 7.10
CA ARG A 59 -16.66 8.44 7.73
C ARG A 59 -15.92 9.42 6.84
N SER A 60 -15.72 9.11 5.56
CA SER A 60 -14.89 9.92 4.65
C SER A 60 -13.50 10.26 5.24
N THR A 61 -13.03 9.46 6.20
CA THR A 61 -11.75 9.61 6.89
C THR A 61 -10.76 8.66 6.24
N TYR A 62 -9.57 9.16 5.93
CA TYR A 62 -8.48 8.37 5.37
C TYR A 62 -7.17 8.69 6.06
N ASN A 63 -6.22 7.75 5.98
CA ASN A 63 -4.84 7.95 6.38
C ASN A 63 -3.94 7.59 5.21
N ASP A 64 -3.09 8.52 4.81
CA ASP A 64 -2.03 8.29 3.82
C ASP A 64 -0.72 7.92 4.53
N THR A 65 0.09 7.09 3.90
CA THR A 65 1.46 6.82 4.34
C THR A 65 2.40 6.65 3.16
N GLU A 66 3.58 7.25 3.28
CA GLU A 66 4.74 7.07 2.39
C GLU A 66 5.78 6.12 3.01
N ASP A 67 5.53 5.63 4.23
CA ASP A 67 6.29 4.55 4.86
C ASP A 67 5.93 3.22 4.17
N VAL A 68 6.54 3.02 3.01
CA VAL A 68 6.32 1.88 2.14
C VAL A 68 7.58 1.04 2.09
N SER A 69 7.41 -0.25 2.39
CA SER A 69 8.47 -1.26 2.32
C SER A 69 8.27 -2.16 1.12
N GLN A 70 9.35 -2.76 0.63
CA GLN A 70 9.26 -3.79 -0.41
C GLN A 70 9.03 -5.16 0.26
N ALA A 71 7.81 -5.70 0.14
CA ALA A 71 7.47 -7.00 0.71
C ALA A 71 7.98 -8.18 -0.13
N SER A 72 8.02 -8.00 -1.45
CA SER A 72 8.56 -8.98 -2.40
C SER A 72 9.10 -8.25 -3.65
N PRO A 73 9.83 -8.92 -4.56
CA PRO A 73 10.33 -8.28 -5.79
C PRO A 73 9.23 -7.65 -6.67
N SER A 74 7.96 -8.05 -6.48
CA SER A 74 6.81 -7.57 -7.23
C SER A 74 5.79 -6.79 -6.39
N GLU A 75 6.02 -6.63 -5.08
CA GLU A 75 5.03 -6.02 -4.18
C GLU A 75 5.62 -5.00 -3.21
N SER A 76 4.92 -3.88 -3.10
CA SER A 76 5.09 -2.87 -2.06
C SER A 76 4.07 -3.10 -0.94
N GLU A 77 4.44 -2.78 0.30
CA GLU A 77 3.60 -2.94 1.50
C GLU A 77 3.66 -1.71 2.40
N ALA A 78 2.51 -1.33 2.95
CA ALA A 78 2.38 -0.34 4.01
C ALA A 78 1.55 -0.90 5.18
N ARG A 79 1.85 -0.40 6.39
CA ARG A 79 1.20 -0.85 7.63
C ARG A 79 0.56 0.32 8.36
N PHE A 80 -0.72 0.18 8.72
CA PHE A 80 -1.48 1.17 9.47
C PHE A 80 -1.90 0.59 10.81
N ARG A 81 -1.37 1.14 11.90
CA ARG A 81 -1.60 0.61 13.24
C ARG A 81 -2.60 1.46 14.01
N ILE A 82 -3.57 0.79 14.62
CA ILE A 82 -4.48 1.38 15.61
C ILE A 82 -4.10 0.74 16.95
N ASP A 83 -3.62 1.56 17.89
CA ASP A 83 -3.16 1.10 19.21
C ASP A 83 -4.27 0.54 20.08
N SER A 84 -5.42 1.22 20.10
CA SER A 84 -6.54 0.93 20.99
C SER A 84 -7.84 1.05 20.19
N VAL A 85 -8.38 -0.10 19.80
CA VAL A 85 -9.61 -0.19 19.02
C VAL A 85 -10.81 0.20 19.88
N SER A 86 -11.68 1.01 19.31
CA SER A 86 -12.99 1.38 19.85
C SER A 86 -14.10 1.02 18.86
N GLU A 87 -15.36 1.09 19.29
CA GLU A 87 -16.52 1.03 18.36
C GLU A 87 -16.38 2.05 17.23
N GLY A 88 -15.75 3.20 17.52
CA GLY A 88 -15.43 4.22 16.55
C GLY A 88 -14.43 3.81 15.49
N ASN A 89 -13.84 2.61 15.53
CA ASN A 89 -12.97 2.03 14.50
C ASN A 89 -13.63 0.87 13.75
N ALA A 90 -14.82 0.41 14.15
CA ALA A 90 -15.52 -0.65 13.45
C ALA A 90 -16.09 -0.17 12.09
N GLY A 91 -16.14 -1.06 11.11
CA GLY A 91 -16.74 -0.80 9.80
C GLY A 91 -15.92 -1.34 8.63
N LEU A 92 -16.33 -0.93 7.43
CA LEU A 92 -15.65 -1.25 6.19
C LEU A 92 -14.53 -0.24 5.90
N TYR A 93 -13.39 -0.80 5.53
CA TYR A 93 -12.18 -0.10 5.12
C TYR A 93 -11.91 -0.46 3.65
#